data_AF-A0A0F9CIC6-F1
#
_entry.id   AF-A0A0F9CIC6-F1
#
_cell.length_a   1.000
_cell.length_b   1.000
_cell.length_c   1.000
_cell.angle_alpha   90.00
_cell.angle_beta   90.00
_cell.angle_gamma   90.00
#
_symmetry.space_group_name_H-M   'P 1'
#
loop_
_entity.id
_entity.type
_entity.pdbx_description
1 polymer ?
#
loop_
_entity_poly.entity_id
_entity_poly.type
_entity_poly.pdbx_seq_one_letter_code
_entity_poly.pdbx_strand_id
1 'polypeptide(L)'
;MKRMAKILSHTGDDLIKLYFTENVVNKNETKITITKIDLADITGLEGRDKFVSDAFDIRPKNQKFSYPVQLTLKYDINNIVNLKGSEKRLAIYRFHEASNQWYELPSTVCTTSKTVSTNINHFSVYTIKMRPENSDISVKIYTY
;
A
#
# COMPACT_ATOMS: atom_id res chain seq x y z
N MET A 1 11.96 -17.88 16.68
CA MET A 1 12.96 -16.85 16.31
C MET A 1 12.60 -16.37 14.90
N LYS A 2 11.96 -15.20 14.75
CA LYS A 2 11.48 -14.71 13.44
C LYS A 2 12.68 -14.44 12.52
N ARG A 3 12.81 -15.14 11.40
CA ARG A 3 13.84 -14.81 10.39
C ARG A 3 13.32 -13.74 9.45
N MET A 4 13.97 -12.58 9.45
CA MET A 4 13.67 -11.52 8.49
C MET A 4 14.26 -11.89 7.13
N ALA A 5 13.40 -12.05 6.11
CA ALA A 5 13.87 -12.08 4.74
C ALA A 5 14.56 -10.73 4.46
N LYS A 6 15.81 -10.78 3.98
CA LYS A 6 16.57 -9.59 3.58
C LYS A 6 15.90 -9.02 2.32
N ILE A 7 15.08 -8.00 2.50
CA ILE A 7 14.50 -7.25 1.41
C ILE A 7 15.64 -6.46 0.77
N LEU A 8 15.96 -6.78 -0.47
CA LEU A 8 16.79 -5.92 -1.31
C LEU A 8 15.89 -4.78 -1.80
N SER A 9 15.51 -3.85 -0.91
CA SER A 9 14.80 -2.63 -1.33
C SER A 9 15.82 -1.70 -1.97
N HIS A 10 15.69 -1.46 -3.26
CA HIS A 10 16.55 -0.52 -4.01
C HIS A 10 16.00 0.93 -3.98
N THR A 11 15.10 1.24 -3.05
CA THR A 11 14.68 2.61 -2.80
C THR A 11 15.40 3.06 -1.54
N GLY A 12 16.34 4.00 -1.67
CA GLY A 12 17.08 4.60 -0.54
C GLY A 12 16.21 5.34 0.48
N ASP A 13 14.89 5.27 0.35
CA ASP A 13 13.92 5.98 1.17
C ASP A 13 13.05 4.99 1.96
N ASP A 14 12.94 5.24 3.26
CA ASP A 14 12.15 4.50 4.27
C ASP A 14 10.61 4.58 4.06
N LEU A 15 10.18 4.88 2.83
CA LEU A 15 8.80 5.18 2.44
C LEU A 15 7.91 3.94 2.29
N ILE A 16 8.51 2.80 1.96
CA ILE A 16 7.81 1.53 1.72
C ILE A 16 8.51 0.38 2.45
N LYS A 17 7.73 -0.42 3.16
CA LYS A 17 8.20 -1.62 3.86
C LYS A 17 7.28 -2.79 3.53
N LEU A 18 7.89 -3.93 3.23
CA LEU A 18 7.19 -5.21 3.08
C LEU A 18 7.60 -6.10 4.24
N TYR A 19 6.67 -6.79 4.89
CA TYR A 19 6.99 -7.77 5.92
C TYR A 19 6.45 -9.13 5.48
N PHE A 20 7.36 -10.06 5.25
CA PHE A 20 7.06 -11.43 4.87
C PHE A 20 7.02 -12.29 6.14
N THR A 21 5.93 -13.04 6.33
CA THR A 21 5.95 -14.16 7.28
C THR A 21 6.84 -15.28 6.74
N GLU A 22 7.25 -16.20 7.60
CA GLU A 22 8.06 -17.35 7.16
C GLU A 22 7.30 -18.16 6.09
N ASN A 23 8.02 -18.71 5.11
CA ASN A 23 7.49 -19.56 4.02
C ASN A 23 6.57 -18.88 2.98
N VAL A 24 6.57 -17.55 2.86
CA VAL A 24 5.71 -16.82 1.91
C VAL A 24 6.11 -16.97 0.45
N VAL A 25 7.42 -17.01 0.19
CA VAL A 25 7.99 -17.05 -1.16
C VAL A 25 8.65 -18.42 -1.33
N ASN A 26 8.34 -19.11 -2.44
CA ASN A 26 8.96 -20.39 -2.78
C ASN A 26 10.50 -20.28 -2.68
N LYS A 27 11.17 -21.37 -2.31
CA LYS A 27 12.63 -21.44 -2.00
C LYS A 27 13.59 -20.95 -3.10
N ASN A 28 13.07 -20.53 -4.25
CA ASN A 28 13.84 -19.91 -5.32
C ASN A 28 13.90 -18.40 -5.05
N GLU A 29 15.11 -17.84 -5.02
CA GLU A 29 15.33 -16.41 -4.84
C GLU A 29 14.44 -15.60 -5.81
N THR A 30 13.41 -14.95 -5.27
CA THR A 30 12.54 -14.07 -6.06
C THR A 30 13.10 -12.68 -5.95
N LYS A 31 13.64 -12.16 -7.07
CA LYS A 31 14.06 -10.76 -7.16
C LYS A 31 12.83 -9.87 -7.13
N ILE A 32 12.65 -9.14 -6.03
CA ILE A 32 11.61 -8.14 -5.88
C ILE A 32 12.16 -6.80 -6.34
N THR A 33 11.42 -6.12 -7.22
CA THR A 33 11.75 -4.75 -7.64
C THR A 33 10.63 -3.83 -7.16
N ILE A 34 11.02 -2.69 -6.58
CA ILE A 34 10.10 -1.63 -6.15
C ILE A 34 10.51 -0.37 -6.90
N THR A 35 9.57 0.23 -7.62
CA THR A 35 9.81 1.45 -8.39
C THR A 35 8.74 2.48 -8.04
N LYS A 36 9.17 3.68 -7.63
CA LYS A 36 8.29 4.83 -7.52
C LYS A 36 7.84 5.22 -8.93
N ILE A 37 6.53 5.33 -9.13
CA ILE A 37 5.93 5.71 -10.41
C ILE A 37 5.50 7.18 -10.31
N ASP A 38 5.66 7.92 -11.40
CA ASP A 38 4.97 9.20 -11.55
C ASP A 38 3.46 8.93 -11.65
N LEU A 39 2.68 9.63 -10.82
CA LEU A 39 1.22 9.53 -10.88
C LEU A 39 0.66 10.03 -12.23
N ALA A 40 1.42 10.84 -12.99
CA ALA A 40 1.07 11.23 -14.34
C ALA A 40 1.08 10.07 -15.34
N ASP A 41 1.87 9.03 -15.08
CA ASP A 41 2.03 7.86 -15.97
C ASP A 41 0.95 6.79 -15.75
N ILE A 42 0.14 6.92 -14.68
CA ILE A 42 -0.95 5.98 -14.39
C ILE A 42 -2.23 6.51 -15.04
N THR A 43 -2.84 5.78 -15.97
CA THR A 43 -4.14 6.15 -16.55
C THR A 43 -5.31 5.87 -15.58
N GLY A 44 -6.48 6.48 -15.76
CA GLY A 44 -7.64 6.28 -14.86
C GLY A 44 -7.67 7.18 -13.62
N LEU A 45 -7.12 8.39 -13.76
CA LEU A 45 -6.85 9.38 -12.70
C LEU A 45 -8.05 10.17 -12.19
N GLU A 46 -9.25 9.61 -12.22
CA GLU A 46 -10.33 10.24 -11.47
C GLU A 46 -9.99 10.23 -9.97
N GLY A 47 -10.07 11.39 -9.33
CA GLY A 47 -9.70 11.53 -7.92
C GLY A 47 -8.21 11.81 -7.66
N ARG A 48 -7.47 12.42 -8.60
CA ARG A 48 -6.06 12.85 -8.39
C ARG A 48 -5.87 13.73 -7.16
N ASP A 49 -6.91 14.48 -6.81
CA ASP A 49 -7.08 15.31 -5.62
C ASP A 49 -7.10 14.52 -4.29
N LYS A 50 -6.86 13.21 -4.32
CA LYS A 50 -6.89 12.38 -3.09
C LYS A 50 -5.65 11.53 -2.87
N PHE A 51 -4.61 11.68 -3.69
CA PHE A 51 -3.34 10.97 -3.46
C PHE A 51 -2.56 11.65 -2.34
N VAL A 52 -2.14 10.85 -1.35
CA VAL A 52 -1.43 11.33 -0.16
C VAL A 52 0.04 10.90 -0.18
N SER A 53 0.37 9.87 -0.96
CA SER A 53 1.73 9.41 -1.21
C SER A 53 1.99 9.21 -2.70
N ASP A 54 3.25 8.97 -3.04
CA ASP A 54 3.61 8.40 -4.33
C ASP A 54 2.94 7.03 -4.57
N ALA A 55 2.95 6.57 -5.82
CA ALA A 55 2.62 5.19 -6.17
C ALA A 55 3.90 4.36 -6.33
N PHE A 56 3.83 3.11 -5.92
CA PHE A 56 4.95 2.17 -6.00
C PHE A 56 4.54 0.94 -6.80
N ASP A 57 5.22 0.68 -7.93
CA ASP A 57 5.13 -0.59 -8.68
C ASP A 57 5.99 -1.63 -7.98
N ILE A 58 5.37 -2.71 -7.53
CA ILE A 58 6.08 -3.86 -6.97
C ILE A 58 6.02 -5.00 -7.99
N ARG A 59 7.18 -5.58 -8.29
CA ARG A 59 7.35 -6.63 -9.32
C ARG A 59 8.09 -7.86 -8.77
N PRO A 60 7.87 -9.05 -9.33
CA PRO A 60 7.07 -9.35 -10.53
C PRO A 60 5.55 -9.28 -10.29
N LYS A 61 4.81 -8.69 -11.24
CA LYS A 61 3.35 -8.55 -11.12
C LYS A 61 2.68 -9.93 -11.01
N ASN A 62 1.56 -9.99 -10.29
CA ASN A 62 0.73 -11.19 -10.14
C ASN A 62 1.42 -12.40 -9.48
N GLN A 63 2.65 -12.24 -8.95
CA GLN A 63 3.24 -13.24 -8.08
C GLN A 63 2.34 -13.42 -6.85
N LYS A 64 1.65 -14.55 -6.76
CA LYS A 64 0.81 -14.88 -5.60
C LYS A 64 1.67 -15.36 -4.45
N PHE A 65 1.24 -15.02 -3.24
CA PHE A 65 1.88 -15.44 -2.01
C PHE A 65 1.13 -16.59 -1.35
N SER A 66 1.86 -17.53 -0.77
CA SER A 66 1.26 -18.61 0.04
C SER A 66 0.67 -18.09 1.35
N TYR A 67 1.18 -16.94 1.83
CA TYR A 67 0.67 -16.23 3.01
C TYR A 67 0.65 -14.71 2.75
N PRO A 68 -0.26 -13.94 3.37
CA PRO A 68 -0.29 -12.50 3.19
C PRO A 68 1.03 -11.83 3.59
N VAL A 69 1.46 -10.85 2.79
CA VAL A 69 2.58 -9.96 3.07
C VAL A 69 2.02 -8.67 3.61
N GLN A 70 2.56 -8.17 4.72
CA GLN A 70 2.16 -6.85 5.20
C GLN A 70 2.92 -5.77 4.42
N LEU A 71 2.17 -4.89 3.76
CA LEU A 71 2.68 -3.68 3.13
C LEU A 71 2.46 -2.50 4.06
N THR A 72 3.50 -1.70 4.29
CA THR A 72 3.45 -0.46 5.05
C THR A 72 3.99 0.67 4.19
N LEU A 73 3.19 1.73 4.04
CA LEU A 73 3.56 2.95 3.33
C LEU A 73 3.60 4.12 4.32
N LYS A 74 4.61 4.98 4.20
CA LYS A 74 4.73 6.22 4.96
C LYS A 74 4.01 7.35 4.21
N TYR A 75 3.44 8.30 4.96
CA TYR A 75 2.86 9.51 4.39
C TYR A 75 3.43 10.78 5.04
N ASP A 76 3.32 11.89 4.32
CA ASP A 76 3.57 13.22 4.84
C ASP A 76 2.23 13.84 5.31
N ILE A 77 2.22 14.37 6.53
CA ILE A 77 1.07 15.07 7.10
C ILE A 77 0.73 16.33 6.30
N ASN A 78 1.71 16.98 5.68
CA ASN A 78 1.49 18.17 4.87
C ASN A 78 0.60 17.88 3.65
N ASN A 79 0.74 16.70 3.04
CA ASN A 79 -0.12 16.28 1.94
C ASN A 79 -1.59 16.17 2.39
N ILE A 80 -1.82 15.72 3.63
CA ILE A 80 -3.17 15.60 4.19
C ILE A 80 -3.76 16.98 4.47
N VAL A 81 -2.97 17.89 5.05
CA VAL A 81 -3.37 19.28 5.32
C VAL A 81 -3.70 20.02 4.02
N ASN A 82 -2.88 19.86 2.98
CA ASN A 82 -3.12 20.47 1.67
C ASN A 82 -4.41 20.00 1.02
N LEU A 83 -4.79 18.74 1.26
CA LEU A 83 -6.06 18.17 0.82
C LEU A 83 -7.25 18.49 1.74
N LYS A 84 -7.04 19.29 2.79
CA LYS A 84 -8.04 19.57 3.85
C LYS A 84 -8.64 18.28 4.42
N GLY A 85 -7.79 17.26 4.54
CA GLY A 85 -8.16 15.89 4.85
C GLY A 85 -8.04 15.52 6.32
N SER A 86 -8.23 14.22 6.60
CA SER A 86 -7.99 13.64 7.92
C SER A 86 -7.21 12.34 7.80
N GLU A 87 -6.26 12.11 8.72
CA GLU A 87 -5.52 10.86 8.82
C GLU A 87 -6.44 9.63 8.97
N LYS A 88 -7.64 9.80 9.55
CA LYS A 88 -8.64 8.72 9.69
C LYS A 88 -9.18 8.21 8.34
N ARG A 89 -9.11 9.05 7.30
CA ARG A 89 -9.60 8.75 5.96
C ARG A 89 -8.52 8.14 5.08
N LEU A 90 -7.33 7.83 5.58
CA LEU A 90 -6.29 7.20 4.76
C LEU A 90 -6.54 5.70 4.60
N ALA A 91 -6.28 5.20 3.39
CA ALA A 91 -6.18 3.77 3.12
C ALA A 91 -5.14 3.53 2.01
N ILE A 92 -4.60 2.31 1.98
CA ILE A 92 -3.84 1.83 0.83
C ILE A 92 -4.82 1.43 -0.27
N TYR A 93 -4.54 1.88 -1.49
CA TYR A 93 -5.26 1.49 -2.69
C TYR A 93 -4.33 0.68 -3.59
N ARG A 94 -4.91 -0.32 -4.26
CA ARG A 94 -4.26 -1.14 -5.29
C ARG A 94 -4.80 -0.77 -6.66
N PHE A 95 -3.90 -0.57 -7.62
CA PHE A 95 -4.31 -0.38 -9.01
C PHE A 95 -4.69 -1.71 -9.66
N HIS A 96 -5.81 -1.74 -10.36
CA HIS A 96 -6.27 -2.89 -11.13
C HIS A 96 -6.21 -2.57 -12.62
N GLU A 97 -5.14 -3.04 -13.25
CA GLU A 97 -4.81 -2.72 -14.65
C GLU A 97 -5.92 -3.08 -15.63
N ALA A 98 -6.60 -4.22 -15.43
CA ALA A 98 -7.64 -4.68 -16.34
C ALA A 98 -8.88 -3.76 -16.37
N SER A 99 -9.19 -3.08 -15.26
CA SER A 99 -10.29 -2.12 -15.20
C SER A 99 -9.83 -0.66 -15.20
N ASN A 100 -8.51 -0.42 -15.20
CA ASN A 100 -7.91 0.91 -15.09
C ASN A 100 -8.42 1.71 -13.87
N GLN A 101 -8.60 1.02 -12.74
CA GLN A 101 -9.22 1.58 -11.52
C GLN A 101 -8.39 1.30 -10.27
N TRP A 102 -8.56 2.16 -9.26
CA TRP A 102 -7.99 1.98 -7.93
C TRP A 102 -9.01 1.34 -6.99
N TYR A 103 -8.62 0.26 -6.32
CA TYR A 103 -9.43 -0.41 -5.31
C TYR A 103 -8.85 -0.20 -3.92
N GLU A 104 -9.70 0.22 -2.99
CA GLU A 104 -9.33 0.32 -1.58
C GLU A 104 -9.00 -1.06 -1.00
N LEU A 105 -7.97 -1.11 -0.15
CA LEU A 105 -7.67 -2.27 0.67
C LEU A 105 -7.96 -1.98 2.16
N PRO A 106 -8.41 -2.99 2.93
CA PRO A 106 -8.51 -2.88 4.38
C PRO A 106 -7.17 -2.44 4.98
N SER A 107 -7.16 -1.29 5.64
CA SER A 107 -5.93 -0.61 6.04
C SER A 107 -6.00 -0.12 7.48
N THR A 108 -4.85 -0.13 8.16
CA THR A 108 -4.67 0.41 9.52
C THR A 108 -3.78 1.64 9.45
N VAL A 109 -4.21 2.75 10.04
CA VAL A 109 -3.44 4.00 10.11
C VAL A 109 -2.73 4.10 11.46
N CYS A 110 -1.43 4.38 11.46
CA CYS A 110 -0.66 4.71 12.66
C CYS A 110 -0.23 6.18 12.59
N THR A 111 -0.92 7.04 13.33
CA THR A 111 -0.67 8.50 13.33
C THR A 111 0.60 8.89 14.07
N THR A 112 1.16 8.02 14.91
CA THR A 112 2.44 8.26 15.60
C THR A 112 3.62 8.08 14.66
N SER A 113 3.64 6.98 13.89
CA SER A 113 4.72 6.70 12.93
C SER A 113 4.46 7.27 11.53
N LYS A 114 3.29 7.87 11.30
CA LYS A 114 2.83 8.41 10.01
C LYS A 114 2.86 7.34 8.91
N THR A 115 2.26 6.20 9.21
CA THR A 115 2.19 5.06 8.28
C THR A 115 0.78 4.52 8.11
N VAL A 116 0.54 3.88 6.97
CA VAL A 116 -0.65 3.07 6.68
C VAL A 116 -0.19 1.67 6.32
N SER A 117 -0.84 0.65 6.89
CA SER A 117 -0.48 -0.76 6.67
C SER A 117 -1.68 -1.57 6.16
N THR A 118 -1.42 -2.54 5.29
CA THR A 118 -2.41 -3.50 4.78
C THR A 118 -1.77 -4.86 4.55
N ASN A 119 -2.59 -5.89 4.37
CA ASN A 119 -2.13 -7.22 3.98
C ASN A 119 -2.41 -7.44 2.48
N ILE A 120 -1.36 -7.77 1.72
CA ILE A 120 -1.43 -8.04 0.28
C ILE A 120 -1.12 -9.51 0.00
N ASN A 121 -1.72 -10.06 -1.06
CA ASN A 121 -1.52 -11.46 -1.47
C ASN A 121 -0.86 -11.60 -2.86
N HIS A 122 -0.53 -10.49 -3.51
CA HIS A 122 0.27 -10.44 -4.73
C HIS A 122 0.95 -9.08 -4.89
N PHE A 123 1.96 -8.99 -5.75
CA PHE A 123 2.55 -7.70 -6.13
C PHE A 123 1.71 -6.98 -7.20
N SER A 124 1.65 -5.66 -7.10
CA SER A 124 0.86 -4.73 -7.93
C SER A 124 1.38 -3.31 -7.71
N VAL A 125 0.67 -2.30 -8.22
CA VAL A 125 0.90 -0.89 -7.91
C VAL A 125 0.08 -0.49 -6.69
N TYR A 126 0.73 0.12 -5.71
CA TYR A 126 0.12 0.54 -4.45
C TYR A 126 0.39 2.01 -4.14
N THR A 127 -0.56 2.66 -3.47
CA THR A 127 -0.43 4.06 -3.01
C THR A 127 -1.34 4.32 -1.81
N ILE A 128 -1.15 5.45 -1.11
CA ILE A 128 -2.09 5.94 -0.10
C ILE A 128 -3.02 6.97 -0.75
N LYS A 129 -4.33 6.75 -0.63
CA LYS A 129 -5.34 7.75 -0.98
C LYS A 129 -6.22 8.09 0.22
N MET A 130 -6.82 9.27 0.16
CA MET A 130 -7.89 9.67 1.06
C MET A 130 -9.23 9.12 0.56
N ARG A 131 -9.96 8.44 1.47
CA ARG A 131 -11.32 7.97 1.24
C ARG A 131 -12.29 9.15 1.01
N PRO A 132 -13.38 8.95 0.25
CA PRO A 132 -14.47 9.91 0.16
C PRO A 132 -15.03 10.30 1.54
N GLU A 133 -15.53 11.52 1.68
CA GLU A 133 -15.98 12.06 2.98
C GLU A 133 -17.21 11.35 3.55
N ASN A 134 -17.98 10.65 2.71
CA ASN A 134 -19.15 9.87 3.08
C ASN A 134 -18.89 8.35 3.10
N SER A 135 -17.64 7.89 3.11
CA SER A 135 -17.31 6.46 3.09
C SER A 135 -17.36 5.80 4.48
N ASP A 136 -18.15 6.33 5.41
CA ASP A 136 -18.10 5.90 6.80
C ASP A 136 -18.61 4.45 6.98
N ILE A 137 -17.66 3.59 7.39
CA ILE A 137 -17.77 2.56 8.44
C ILE A 137 -18.40 1.23 8.02
N SER A 138 -17.60 0.34 7.41
CA SER A 138 -17.73 -1.10 7.67
C SER A 138 -16.80 -1.51 8.82
N VAL A 139 -17.12 -1.08 10.04
CA VAL A 139 -16.51 -1.65 11.25
C VAL A 139 -17.16 -3.02 11.46
N LYS A 140 -16.41 -4.10 11.20
CA LYS A 140 -16.79 -5.42 11.70
C LYS A 140 -16.58 -5.40 13.22
N ILE A 141 -17.64 -5.14 13.98
CA ILE A 141 -17.67 -5.37 15.43
C ILE A 141 -17.79 -6.88 15.61
N TYR A 142 -16.75 -7.51 16.16
CA TYR A 142 -16.88 -8.86 16.69
C TYR A 142 -17.34 -8.73 18.14
N THR A 143 -18.58 -9.10 18.43
CA THR A 143 -19.04 -9.35 19.80
C THR A 143 -18.59 -10.75 20.21
N TYR A 144 -17.89 -10.85 21.35
CA TYR A 144 -17.55 -12.10 22.03
C TYR A 144 -18.78 -12.69 22.71
#